data_AF-A0A7Y5KEW0-F1
#
_entry.id   AF-A0A7Y5KEW0-F1
#
_cell.length_a   1.000
_cell.length_b   1.000
_cell.length_c   1.000
_cell.angle_alpha   90.00
_cell.angle_beta   90.00
_cell.angle_gamma   90.00
#
_symmetry.space_group_name_H-M   'P 1'
#
loop_
_entity.id
_entity.type
_entity.pdbx_description
1 polymer ?
#
loop_
_entity_poly.entity_id
_entity_poly.type
_entity_poly.pdbx_seq_one_letter_code
_entity_poly.pdbx_strand_id
1 'polypeptide(L)'
;MKRVLPLVGGVVILLVMLVALFPEPQQKKYFQVAATMETAPVPSEGDAADDPAVWFNANTPAQSAIIGTDKDSGLAVYDLSGRELQFVPDGEMNNVDLRDGFPLGGEIVTLVTAGNQTDSSLAIYRLHPTTRMLEEVAAQKITTCPPYGSCMYRSPATGKFYYFVNSRSGTVEQWEL
;
A
#
# COMPACT_ATOMS: atom_id res chain seq x y z
N MET A 1 23.76 22.65 78.45
CA MET A 1 22.52 22.31 77.69
C MET A 1 22.81 22.46 76.20
N LYS A 2 22.72 21.36 75.44
CA LYS A 2 23.05 21.30 74.01
C LYS A 2 21.93 21.94 73.18
N ARG A 3 22.27 22.88 72.29
CA ARG A 3 21.33 23.44 71.30
C ARG A 3 21.05 22.39 70.23
N VAL A 4 19.79 22.01 70.09
CA VAL A 4 19.29 21.18 68.97
C VAL A 4 19.03 22.13 67.80
N LEU A 5 19.74 21.92 66.70
CA LEU A 5 19.55 22.62 65.43
C LEU A 5 18.40 21.93 64.66
N PRO A 6 17.43 22.65 64.07
CA PRO A 6 16.30 22.01 63.41
C PRO A 6 16.74 21.41 62.06
N LEU A 7 16.54 20.10 61.94
CA LEU A 7 16.86 19.26 60.78
C LEU A 7 15.80 19.42 59.67
N VAL A 8 15.53 20.65 59.21
CA VAL A 8 14.46 20.90 58.21
C VAL A 8 15.03 21.00 56.78
N GLY A 9 16.34 21.18 56.62
CA GLY A 9 16.98 21.33 55.30
C GLY A 9 17.24 20.02 54.53
N GLY A 10 17.36 18.88 55.21
CA GLY A 10 17.84 17.63 54.58
C GLY A 10 16.81 16.92 53.69
N VAL A 11 15.53 16.96 54.06
CA VAL A 11 14.45 16.24 53.34
C VAL A 11 14.10 16.94 52.02
N VAL A 12 14.17 18.27 51.99
CA VAL A 12 13.88 19.07 50.78
C VAL A 12 14.97 18.88 49.72
N ILE A 13 16.24 18.81 50.13
CA ILE A 13 17.37 18.64 49.20
C ILE A 13 17.35 17.24 48.56
N LEU A 14 16.99 16.19 49.32
CA LEU A 14 16.93 14.82 48.79
C LEU A 14 15.79 14.64 47.76
N LEU A 15 14.66 15.34 47.92
CA LEU A 15 13.53 15.28 46.98
C LEU A 15 13.86 15.95 45.63
N VAL A 16 14.64 17.03 45.63
CA VAL A 16 15.03 17.76 44.41
C VAL A 16 16.05 16.96 43.58
N MET A 17 16.97 16.23 44.21
CA MET A 17 17.91 15.37 43.48
C MET A 17 17.24 14.16 42.81
N LEU A 18 16.12 13.66 43.34
CA LEU A 18 15.40 12.53 42.76
C LEU A 18 14.68 12.87 41.45
N VAL A 19 14.27 14.13 41.26
CA VAL A 19 13.58 14.60 40.04
C VAL A 19 14.56 14.80 38.88
N ALA A 20 15.82 15.13 39.15
CA ALA A 20 16.85 15.36 38.13
C ALA A 20 17.37 14.08 37.44
N LEU A 21 16.93 12.89 37.88
CA LEU A 21 17.29 11.60 37.28
C LEU A 21 16.31 11.10 36.22
N PHE A 22 15.19 11.81 36.01
CA PHE A 22 14.26 11.47 34.94
C PHE A 22 14.66 12.21 33.66
N PRO A 23 14.96 11.50 32.56
CA PRO A 23 15.17 12.16 31.27
C PRO A 23 13.89 12.94 30.91
N GLU A 24 14.06 14.19 30.48
CA GLU A 24 12.93 14.94 29.92
C GLU A 24 12.31 14.13 28.77
N PRO A 25 10.98 13.98 28.73
CA PRO A 25 10.33 13.29 27.63
C PRO A 25 10.71 14.01 26.33
N GLN A 26 11.40 13.29 25.45
CA GLN A 26 11.83 13.83 24.17
C GLN A 26 10.61 14.31 23.40
N GLN A 27 10.54 15.62 23.14
CA GLN A 27 9.45 16.22 22.37
C GLN A 27 9.50 15.66 20.95
N LYS A 28 8.55 14.78 20.62
CA LYS A 28 8.39 14.27 19.25
C LYS A 28 8.06 15.46 18.35
N LYS A 29 8.93 15.74 17.37
CA LYS A 29 8.65 16.70 16.31
C LYS A 29 7.76 16.03 15.27
N TYR A 30 6.61 16.64 15.00
CA TYR A 30 5.71 16.22 13.93
C TYR A 30 5.76 17.26 12.81
N PHE A 31 5.73 16.78 11.57
CA PHE A 31 5.57 17.61 10.38
C PHE A 31 4.22 17.31 9.74
N GLN A 32 3.59 18.34 9.19
CA GLN A 32 2.38 18.20 8.39
C GLN A 32 2.72 18.50 6.93
N VAL A 33 2.17 17.69 6.03
CA VAL A 33 2.24 17.90 4.58
C VAL A 33 0.82 17.97 4.05
N ALA A 34 0.59 18.84 3.07
CA ALA A 34 -0.69 18.94 2.37
C ALA A 34 -0.61 18.19 1.04
N ALA A 35 -1.67 17.46 0.69
CA ALA A 35 -1.83 16.93 -0.66
C ALA A 35 -2.00 18.10 -1.64
N THR A 36 -1.46 17.94 -2.86
CA THR A 36 -1.62 18.92 -3.93
C THR A 36 -2.75 18.57 -4.89
N MET A 37 -3.18 17.32 -4.91
CA MET A 37 -4.23 16.75 -5.76
C MET A 37 -4.86 15.52 -5.09
N GLU A 38 -6.03 15.13 -5.57
CA GLU A 38 -6.77 13.92 -5.19
C GLU A 38 -7.41 13.30 -6.44
N THR A 39 -7.70 12.00 -6.42
CA THR A 39 -8.43 11.34 -7.50
C THR A 39 -9.92 11.69 -7.46
N ALA A 40 -10.61 11.49 -8.57
CA ALA A 40 -12.07 11.38 -8.55
C ALA A 40 -12.47 10.25 -7.57
N PRO A 41 -13.62 10.36 -6.90
CA PRO A 41 -14.11 9.32 -6.02
C PRO A 41 -14.35 8.01 -6.79
N VAL A 42 -14.12 6.88 -6.11
CA VAL A 42 -14.57 5.56 -6.58
C VAL A 42 -16.11 5.50 -6.64
N PRO A 43 -16.70 4.59 -7.44
CA PRO A 43 -18.15 4.51 -7.56
C PRO A 43 -18.86 3.96 -6.31
N SER A 44 -18.21 3.11 -5.50
CA SER A 44 -18.80 2.59 -4.27
C SER A 44 -18.77 3.61 -3.12
N GLU A 45 -19.73 3.50 -2.20
CA GLU A 45 -19.82 4.33 -1.01
C GLU A 45 -19.15 3.66 0.20
N GLY A 46 -18.75 4.46 1.19
CA GLY A 46 -18.22 3.96 2.46
C GLY A 46 -16.74 3.59 2.40
N ASP A 47 -16.39 2.46 2.99
CA ASP A 47 -15.02 1.93 3.03
C ASP A 47 -14.75 1.17 1.72
N ALA A 48 -14.46 1.88 0.64
CA ALA A 48 -14.34 1.32 -0.71
C ALA A 48 -12.94 1.49 -1.33
N ALA A 49 -12.42 2.71 -1.40
CA ALA A 49 -11.06 2.96 -1.93
C ALA A 49 -10.01 2.42 -0.95
N ASP A 50 -9.18 1.47 -1.36
CA ASP A 50 -8.29 0.73 -0.44
C ASP A 50 -6.80 0.90 -0.75
N ASP A 51 -6.35 0.62 -1.98
CA ASP A 51 -4.92 0.51 -2.30
C ASP A 51 -4.55 1.08 -3.68
N PRO A 52 -3.51 1.93 -3.78
CA PRO A 52 -3.01 2.45 -5.05
C PRO A 52 -1.69 1.81 -5.51
N ALA A 53 -1.56 1.62 -6.83
CA ALA A 53 -0.31 1.35 -7.53
C ALA A 53 -0.03 2.47 -8.56
N VAL A 54 1.24 2.86 -8.70
CA VAL A 54 1.64 3.92 -9.64
C VAL A 54 2.45 3.32 -10.79
N TRP A 55 1.94 3.47 -12.00
CA TRP A 55 2.67 3.12 -13.21
C TRP A 55 3.44 4.33 -13.73
N PHE A 56 4.77 4.22 -13.80
CA PHE A 56 5.63 5.27 -14.32
C PHE A 56 5.90 5.10 -15.81
N ASN A 57 5.43 6.03 -16.63
CA ASN A 57 5.74 6.05 -18.05
C ASN A 57 7.11 6.71 -18.30
N ALA A 58 8.16 5.89 -18.45
CA ALA A 58 9.52 6.39 -18.66
C ALA A 58 9.69 7.23 -19.95
N ASN A 59 8.89 6.95 -21.00
CA ASN A 59 8.96 7.69 -22.26
C ASN A 59 8.24 9.03 -22.17
N THR A 60 7.17 9.13 -21.38
CA THR A 60 6.40 10.35 -21.20
C THR A 60 5.86 10.41 -19.77
N PRO A 61 6.65 10.90 -18.79
CA PRO A 61 6.28 10.87 -17.37
C PRO A 61 4.92 11.51 -17.04
N ALA A 62 4.52 12.56 -17.76
CA ALA A 62 3.21 13.20 -17.60
C ALA A 62 2.02 12.31 -17.99
N GLN A 63 2.27 11.23 -18.75
CA GLN A 63 1.31 10.18 -19.10
C GLN A 63 1.47 8.93 -18.23
N SER A 64 2.00 9.06 -17.02
CA SER A 64 1.91 8.02 -15.99
C SER A 64 0.46 7.81 -15.56
N ALA A 65 0.19 6.73 -14.85
CA ALA A 65 -1.14 6.37 -14.37
C ALA A 65 -1.10 5.95 -12.90
N ILE A 66 -2.21 6.15 -12.21
CA ILE A 66 -2.48 5.60 -10.88
C ILE A 66 -3.57 4.55 -11.08
N ILE A 67 -3.36 3.35 -10.56
CA ILE A 67 -4.36 2.29 -10.50
C ILE A 67 -4.78 2.19 -9.04
N GLY A 68 -6.08 2.28 -8.77
CA GLY A 68 -6.62 2.14 -7.42
C GLY A 68 -7.65 1.02 -7.36
N THR A 69 -7.75 0.37 -6.21
CA THR A 69 -8.85 -0.56 -5.93
C THR A 69 -10.07 0.18 -5.39
N ASP A 70 -11.24 -0.20 -5.91
CA ASP A 70 -12.51 -0.11 -5.21
C ASP A 70 -12.81 -1.52 -4.71
N LYS A 71 -12.57 -1.79 -3.42
CA LYS A 71 -12.64 -3.16 -2.91
C LYS A 71 -14.02 -3.78 -2.91
N ASP A 72 -15.05 -2.99 -3.21
CA ASP A 72 -16.42 -3.46 -3.35
C ASP A 72 -16.81 -3.70 -4.81
N SER A 73 -16.08 -3.16 -5.80
CA SER A 73 -16.55 -3.21 -7.19
C SER A 73 -15.51 -3.28 -8.32
N GLY A 74 -14.22 -3.02 -8.09
CA GLY A 74 -13.20 -3.31 -9.11
C GLY A 74 -11.93 -2.45 -9.07
N LEU A 75 -11.41 -2.11 -10.26
CA LEU A 75 -10.19 -1.32 -10.44
C LEU A 75 -10.47 -0.03 -11.20
N ALA A 76 -9.96 1.08 -10.68
CA ALA A 76 -9.99 2.37 -11.34
C ALA A 76 -8.60 2.77 -11.83
N VAL A 77 -8.51 3.30 -13.05
CA VAL A 77 -7.28 3.90 -13.58
C VAL A 77 -7.48 5.41 -13.68
N TYR A 78 -6.55 6.18 -13.12
CA TYR A 78 -6.53 7.62 -13.13
C TYR A 78 -5.30 8.16 -13.85
N ASP A 79 -5.44 9.33 -14.47
CA ASP A 79 -4.28 10.14 -14.82
C ASP A 79 -3.70 10.87 -13.59
N LEU A 80 -2.53 11.50 -13.76
CA LEU A 80 -1.86 12.23 -12.68
C LEU A 80 -2.63 13.46 -12.18
N SER A 81 -3.68 13.91 -12.88
CA SER A 81 -4.56 14.98 -12.40
C SER A 81 -5.71 14.45 -11.54
N GLY A 82 -5.79 13.14 -11.34
CA GLY A 82 -6.84 12.47 -10.58
C GLY A 82 -8.08 12.14 -11.40
N ARG A 83 -8.10 12.43 -12.70
CA ARG A 83 -9.26 12.13 -13.54
C ARG A 83 -9.28 10.65 -13.91
N GLU A 84 -10.42 9.99 -13.71
CA GLU A 84 -10.62 8.61 -14.13
C GLU A 84 -10.50 8.49 -15.66
N LEU A 85 -9.74 7.49 -16.09
CA LEU A 85 -9.55 7.08 -17.48
C LEU A 85 -10.37 5.83 -17.81
N GLN A 86 -10.50 4.94 -16.84
CA GLN A 86 -11.21 3.67 -16.96
C GLN A 86 -11.62 3.20 -15.57
N PHE A 87 -12.82 2.63 -15.48
CA PHE A 87 -13.22 1.75 -14.39
C PHE A 87 -13.43 0.33 -14.93
N VAL A 88 -12.89 -0.67 -14.26
CA VAL A 88 -13.01 -2.10 -14.58
C VAL A 88 -13.87 -2.75 -13.48
N PRO A 89 -15.16 -3.02 -13.74
CA PRO A 89 -16.08 -3.56 -12.74
C PRO A 89 -15.92 -5.09 -12.61
N ASP A 90 -14.85 -5.53 -11.95
CA ASP A 90 -14.43 -6.94 -11.92
C ASP A 90 -14.45 -7.55 -10.50
N GLY A 91 -15.40 -7.12 -9.68
CA GLY A 91 -15.62 -7.69 -8.34
C GLY A 91 -14.76 -7.04 -7.25
N GLU A 92 -14.65 -7.74 -6.12
CA GLU A 92 -14.13 -7.20 -4.86
C GLU A 92 -12.60 -7.25 -4.81
N MET A 93 -11.96 -6.29 -5.49
CA MET A 93 -10.50 -6.22 -5.63
C MET A 93 -9.84 -5.57 -4.41
N ASN A 94 -9.09 -6.31 -3.59
CA ASN A 94 -8.57 -5.76 -2.34
C ASN A 94 -7.31 -4.88 -2.54
N ASN A 95 -6.17 -5.48 -2.89
CA ASN A 95 -4.92 -4.76 -3.15
C ASN A 95 -4.43 -4.99 -4.57
N VAL A 96 -3.70 -4.01 -5.10
CA VAL A 96 -3.20 -3.97 -6.47
C VAL A 96 -1.71 -3.62 -6.49
N ASP A 97 -0.94 -4.32 -7.31
CA ASP A 97 0.46 -3.96 -7.57
C ASP A 97 0.81 -4.25 -9.03
N LEU A 98 1.90 -3.67 -9.52
CA LEU A 98 2.32 -3.78 -10.91
C LEU A 98 3.82 -3.95 -11.08
N ARG A 99 4.25 -4.65 -12.13
CA ARG A 99 5.67 -4.72 -12.50
C ARG A 99 5.84 -4.63 -14.01
N ASP A 100 6.75 -3.76 -14.42
CA ASP A 100 7.22 -3.68 -15.80
C ASP A 100 8.16 -4.83 -16.17
N GLY A 101 8.23 -5.10 -17.46
CA GLY A 101 9.22 -6.03 -18.02
C GLY A 101 8.76 -7.49 -18.03
N PHE A 102 7.46 -7.74 -17.87
CA PHE A 102 6.92 -9.10 -17.82
C PHE A 102 6.77 -9.66 -19.25
N PRO A 103 7.34 -10.85 -19.56
CA PRO A 103 7.16 -11.48 -20.85
C PRO A 103 5.79 -12.16 -20.97
N LEU A 104 4.95 -11.68 -21.89
CA LEU A 104 3.60 -12.21 -22.12
C LEU A 104 3.35 -12.38 -23.62
N GLY A 105 3.14 -13.61 -24.09
CA GLY A 105 2.76 -13.87 -25.49
C GLY A 105 3.79 -13.39 -26.53
N GLY A 106 5.07 -13.23 -26.16
CA GLY A 106 6.12 -12.69 -27.03
C GLY A 106 6.32 -11.17 -26.92
N GLU A 107 5.50 -10.49 -26.11
CA GLU A 107 5.61 -9.06 -25.81
C GLU A 107 6.19 -8.84 -24.40
N ILE A 108 6.71 -7.64 -24.17
CA ILE A 108 7.11 -7.18 -22.84
C ILE A 108 6.08 -6.18 -22.36
N VAL A 109 5.40 -6.49 -21.27
CA VAL A 109 4.27 -5.69 -20.76
C VAL A 109 4.51 -5.20 -19.33
N THR A 110 3.72 -4.22 -18.94
CA THR A 110 3.44 -3.93 -17.52
C THR A 110 2.33 -4.88 -17.08
N LEU A 111 2.67 -5.81 -16.18
CA LEU A 111 1.70 -6.69 -15.55
C LEU A 111 1.10 -5.99 -14.33
N VAL A 112 -0.22 -6.07 -14.17
CA VAL A 112 -0.95 -5.56 -13.01
C VAL A 112 -1.69 -6.73 -12.38
N THR A 113 -1.55 -6.91 -11.08
CA THR A 113 -2.20 -8.00 -10.35
C THR A 113 -3.06 -7.46 -9.22
N ALA A 114 -4.20 -8.08 -8.98
CA ALA A 114 -5.06 -7.79 -7.84
C ALA A 114 -5.58 -9.07 -7.18
N GLY A 115 -5.82 -9.00 -5.87
CA GLY A 115 -6.48 -10.08 -5.13
C GLY A 115 -8.00 -9.90 -5.17
N ASN A 116 -8.73 -10.78 -5.84
CA ASN A 116 -10.18 -10.73 -5.98
C ASN A 116 -10.87 -11.57 -4.89
N GLN A 117 -11.63 -10.93 -4.01
CA GLN A 117 -12.38 -11.57 -2.93
C GLN A 117 -13.70 -12.18 -3.40
N THR A 118 -14.30 -11.70 -4.51
CA THR A 118 -15.58 -12.22 -5.02
C THR A 118 -15.51 -13.71 -5.31
N ASP A 119 -14.39 -14.15 -5.86
CA ASP A 119 -14.24 -15.51 -6.35
C ASP A 119 -12.94 -16.19 -5.88
N SER A 120 -12.22 -15.55 -4.94
CA SER A 120 -10.96 -16.00 -4.35
C SER A 120 -9.90 -16.31 -5.42
N SER A 121 -9.47 -15.27 -6.14
CA SER A 121 -8.49 -15.39 -7.21
C SER A 121 -7.41 -14.30 -7.21
N LEU A 122 -6.31 -14.59 -7.87
CA LEU A 122 -5.38 -13.62 -8.42
C LEU A 122 -5.92 -13.18 -9.79
N ALA A 123 -6.35 -11.93 -9.92
CA ALA A 123 -6.69 -11.31 -11.18
C ALA A 123 -5.45 -10.69 -11.82
N ILE A 124 -5.27 -10.87 -13.12
CA ILE A 124 -4.07 -10.46 -13.85
C ILE A 124 -4.47 -9.68 -15.11
N TYR A 125 -3.93 -8.47 -15.22
CA TYR A 125 -4.14 -7.57 -16.35
C TYR A 125 -2.80 -7.18 -16.96
N ARG A 126 -2.83 -6.73 -18.21
CA ARG A 126 -1.77 -5.91 -18.79
C ARG A 126 -2.24 -4.46 -18.89
N LEU A 127 -1.35 -3.51 -18.64
CA LEU A 127 -1.59 -2.10 -18.86
C LEU A 127 -1.12 -1.69 -20.26
N HIS A 128 -2.01 -1.09 -21.05
CA HIS A 128 -1.67 -0.60 -22.37
C HIS A 128 -0.92 0.75 -22.27
N PRO A 129 0.30 0.89 -22.82
CA PRO A 129 1.18 2.03 -22.53
C PRO A 129 0.68 3.38 -23.08
N THR A 130 -0.11 3.37 -24.17
CA THR A 130 -0.66 4.61 -24.77
C THR A 130 -2.00 5.02 -24.15
N THR A 131 -2.97 4.12 -24.09
CA THR A 131 -4.32 4.43 -23.57
C THR A 131 -4.36 4.43 -22.05
N ARG A 132 -3.40 3.76 -21.39
CA ARG A 132 -3.35 3.46 -19.95
C ARG A 132 -4.48 2.53 -19.49
N MET A 133 -5.18 1.89 -20.42
CA MET A 133 -6.26 0.97 -20.07
C MET A 133 -5.73 -0.40 -19.64
N LEU A 134 -6.40 -1.01 -18.67
CA LEU A 134 -6.20 -2.39 -18.28
C LEU A 134 -6.97 -3.31 -19.22
N GLU A 135 -6.32 -4.41 -19.59
CA GLU A 135 -6.90 -5.54 -20.30
C GLU A 135 -6.62 -6.82 -19.49
N GLU A 136 -7.68 -7.58 -19.19
CA GLU A 136 -7.55 -8.86 -18.49
C GLU A 136 -6.75 -9.84 -19.36
N VAL A 137 -5.79 -10.53 -18.76
CA VAL A 137 -4.97 -11.53 -19.45
C VAL A 137 -5.07 -12.92 -18.82
N ALA A 138 -5.39 -13.01 -17.53
CA ALA A 138 -5.63 -14.27 -16.83
C ALA A 138 -6.28 -14.04 -15.46
N ALA A 139 -6.87 -15.11 -14.91
CA ALA A 139 -7.23 -15.21 -13.51
C ALA A 139 -6.85 -16.59 -12.96
N GLN A 140 -6.33 -16.65 -11.74
CA GLN A 140 -5.90 -17.88 -11.09
C GLN A 140 -6.60 -18.04 -9.74
N LYS A 141 -7.36 -19.13 -9.57
CA LYS A 141 -8.01 -19.45 -8.30
C LYS A 141 -6.97 -19.71 -7.20
N ILE A 142 -7.23 -19.15 -6.02
CA ILE A 142 -6.46 -19.35 -4.80
C ILE A 142 -7.41 -19.92 -3.75
N THR A 143 -7.31 -21.23 -3.52
CA THR A 143 -8.21 -21.94 -2.60
C THR A 143 -7.66 -22.08 -1.18
N THR A 144 -6.37 -21.81 -0.99
CA THR A 144 -5.61 -22.05 0.24
C THR A 144 -5.33 -20.77 1.05
N CYS A 145 -5.38 -19.61 0.39
CA CYS A 145 -5.20 -18.29 1.00
C CYS A 145 -6.21 -17.30 0.39
N PRO A 146 -7.43 -17.19 0.94
CA PRO A 146 -8.42 -16.21 0.49
C PRO A 146 -7.79 -14.80 0.45
N PRO A 147 -7.80 -14.13 -0.72
CA PRO A 147 -7.04 -12.90 -0.90
C PRO A 147 -7.48 -11.79 0.05
N TYR A 148 -6.50 -11.09 0.60
CA TYR A 148 -6.68 -9.82 1.31
C TYR A 148 -5.57 -8.86 0.87
N GLY A 149 -4.48 -8.76 1.62
CA GLY A 149 -3.31 -8.00 1.21
C GLY A 149 -2.51 -8.71 0.12
N SER A 150 -1.93 -7.94 -0.81
CA SER A 150 -1.10 -8.50 -1.87
C SER A 150 0.00 -7.54 -2.33
N CYS A 151 1.04 -8.09 -2.95
CA CYS A 151 2.06 -7.32 -3.66
C CYS A 151 2.80 -8.18 -4.68
N MET A 152 3.54 -7.53 -5.58
CA MET A 152 4.40 -8.19 -6.55
C MET A 152 5.87 -8.09 -6.16
N TYR A 153 6.69 -8.97 -6.73
CA TYR A 153 8.15 -8.88 -6.65
C TYR A 153 8.77 -9.33 -7.95
N ARG A 154 9.82 -8.63 -8.38
CA ARG A 154 10.69 -9.07 -9.46
C ARG A 154 12.07 -9.29 -8.89
N SER A 155 12.55 -10.53 -8.97
CA SER A 155 13.87 -10.89 -8.48
C SER A 155 14.96 -10.24 -9.32
N PRO A 156 15.84 -9.38 -8.76
CA PRO A 156 16.97 -8.84 -9.50
C PRO A 156 18.04 -9.90 -9.81
N ALA A 157 18.06 -11.01 -9.05
CA ALA A 157 19.00 -12.09 -9.23
C ALA A 157 18.63 -13.06 -10.37
N THR A 158 17.32 -13.30 -10.56
CA THR A 158 16.83 -14.31 -11.52
C THR A 158 15.94 -13.73 -12.62
N GLY A 159 15.47 -12.50 -12.48
CA GLY A 159 14.50 -11.87 -13.37
C GLY A 159 13.07 -12.37 -13.23
N LYS A 160 12.83 -13.39 -12.39
CA LYS A 160 11.52 -14.01 -12.17
C LYS A 160 10.56 -13.08 -11.44
N PHE A 161 9.28 -13.21 -11.75
CA PHE A 161 8.20 -12.45 -11.16
C PHE A 161 7.45 -13.31 -10.14
N TYR A 162 7.00 -12.67 -9.07
CA TYR A 162 6.27 -13.31 -8.01
C TYR A 162 5.10 -12.44 -7.57
N TYR A 163 4.03 -13.11 -7.15
CA TYR A 163 2.90 -12.53 -6.45
C TYR A 163 2.88 -13.06 -5.01
N PHE A 164 2.74 -12.16 -4.06
CA PHE A 164 2.52 -12.48 -2.66
C PHE A 164 1.10 -12.12 -2.28
N VAL A 165 0.44 -13.00 -1.54
CA VAL A 165 -0.90 -12.76 -1.01
C VAL A 165 -0.93 -13.18 0.44
N ASN A 166 -1.69 -12.44 1.25
CA ASN A 166 -2.04 -12.84 2.59
C ASN A 166 -3.56 -12.97 2.75
N SER A 167 -3.96 -13.64 3.83
CA SER A 167 -5.34 -13.71 4.27
C SER A 167 -5.55 -12.97 5.59
N ARG A 168 -6.81 -12.70 5.93
CA ARG A 168 -7.20 -12.16 7.24
C ARG A 168 -6.78 -13.01 8.44
N SER A 169 -6.52 -14.30 8.23
CA SER A 169 -6.03 -15.22 9.27
C SER A 169 -4.50 -15.20 9.44
N GLY A 170 -3.78 -14.41 8.62
CA GLY A 170 -2.32 -14.31 8.64
C GLY A 170 -1.59 -15.37 7.82
N THR A 171 -2.31 -16.18 7.03
CA THR A 171 -1.66 -17.06 6.03
C THR A 171 -0.99 -16.20 4.97
N VAL A 172 0.18 -16.62 4.48
CA VAL A 172 0.88 -15.96 3.38
C VAL A 172 1.28 -17.01 2.35
N GLU A 173 1.09 -16.70 1.07
CA GLU A 173 1.54 -17.51 -0.05
C GLU A 173 2.39 -16.68 -1.02
N GLN A 174 3.27 -17.38 -1.73
CA GLN A 174 4.09 -16.85 -2.80
C GLN A 174 3.86 -17.69 -4.05
N TRP A 175 3.59 -17.01 -5.16
CA TRP A 175 3.34 -17.62 -6.46
C TRP A 175 4.38 -17.10 -7.44
N GLU A 176 5.07 -17.99 -8.17
CA GLU A 176 5.88 -17.59 -9.33
C GLU A 176 4.93 -17.37 -10.52
N LEU A 177 5.11 -16.25 -11.23
CA LEU A 177 4.30 -15.85 -12.38
C LEU A 177 5.04 -16.11 -13.70
#